data_AF-A0A2I1FZP3-F1
#
_entry.id   AF-A0A2I1FZP3-F1
#
_cell.length_a   1.000
_cell.length_b   1.000
_cell.length_c   1.000
_cell.angle_alpha   90.00
_cell.angle_beta   90.00
_cell.angle_gamma   90.00
#
_symmetry.space_group_name_H-M   'P 1'
#
loop_
_entity.id
_entity.type
_entity.pdbx_description
1 polymer ?
#
loop_
_entity_poly.entity_id
_entity_poly.type
_entity_poly.pdbx_seq_one_letter_code
_entity_poly.pdbx_strand_id
1 'polypeptide(L)'
;MNYNFNNSQHIQQNPSSINQDNVVMVEYLFFYKPHNDFQIYHITCKEIPFEMISRLLTNNNYLIHNNVQSNNSHLFYYQHPGDKKIYKVICEIVSYDYIVRMLNKINYENELNLNEQQQVEFSQELKDNLELHLKHDLINYLTSFNI
;
A
#
# COMPACT_ATOMS: atom_id res chain seq x y z
N MET A 1 -29.80 51.32 12.92
CA MET A 1 -29.12 50.11 12.41
C MET A 1 -29.89 48.89 12.88
N ASN A 2 -30.05 47.93 11.97
CA ASN A 2 -31.08 46.87 11.96
C ASN A 2 -31.01 45.84 13.09
N TYR A 3 -32.19 45.30 13.37
CA TYR A 3 -32.53 44.23 14.30
C TYR A 3 -31.78 42.91 14.02
N ASN A 4 -31.29 42.29 15.10
CA ASN A 4 -30.85 40.89 15.15
C ASN A 4 -32.07 39.96 15.06
N PHE A 5 -32.09 39.09 14.05
CA PHE A 5 -32.96 37.93 13.99
C PHE A 5 -32.26 36.73 14.64
N ASN A 6 -32.91 36.15 15.64
CA ASN A 6 -32.64 34.79 16.11
C ASN A 6 -32.94 33.80 14.98
N ASN A 7 -32.10 32.77 14.84
CA ASN A 7 -32.56 31.43 14.43
C ASN A 7 -31.56 30.34 14.87
N SER A 8 -31.98 29.62 15.90
CA SER A 8 -31.90 28.17 16.11
C SER A 8 -30.75 27.39 15.46
N GLN A 9 -29.76 26.99 16.26
CA GLN A 9 -28.91 25.84 15.94
C GLN A 9 -29.60 24.56 16.39
N HIS A 10 -30.07 23.79 15.41
CA HIS A 10 -30.41 22.38 15.59
C HIS A 10 -29.14 21.62 15.95
N ILE A 11 -29.13 21.00 17.12
CA ILE A 11 -28.15 20.00 17.52
C ILE A 11 -28.40 18.78 16.63
N GLN A 12 -27.60 18.61 15.58
CA GLN A 12 -27.52 17.34 14.86
C GLN A 12 -26.28 16.60 15.35
N GLN A 13 -26.52 15.58 16.17
CA GLN A 13 -25.51 14.64 16.63
C GLN A 13 -24.89 13.96 15.40
N ASN A 14 -23.58 14.07 15.24
CA ASN A 14 -22.81 13.18 14.37
C ASN A 14 -22.79 11.79 15.01
N PRO A 15 -23.30 10.72 14.38
CA PRO A 15 -22.96 9.38 14.79
C PRO A 15 -21.68 8.93 14.09
N SER A 16 -20.89 8.17 14.83
CA SER A 16 -19.73 7.37 14.42
C SER A 16 -18.39 8.10 14.28
N SER A 17 -17.81 8.46 15.43
CA SER A 17 -16.43 8.05 15.68
C SER A 17 -16.36 6.53 15.52
N ILE A 18 -15.93 6.08 14.35
CA ILE A 18 -15.53 4.68 14.15
C ILE A 18 -14.35 4.50 15.09
N ASN A 19 -14.60 3.85 16.22
CA ASN A 19 -13.55 3.27 17.03
C ASN A 19 -12.79 2.33 16.10
N GLN A 20 -11.61 2.78 15.64
CA GLN A 20 -10.62 1.88 15.09
C GLN A 20 -10.13 1.08 16.28
N ASP A 21 -10.85 0.00 16.59
CA ASP A 21 -10.27 -1.10 17.34
C ASP A 21 -8.92 -1.39 16.69
N ASN A 22 -7.87 -1.41 17.49
CA ASN A 22 -6.50 -1.65 17.05
C ASN A 22 -6.38 -3.10 16.55
N VAL A 23 -6.94 -3.39 15.38
CA VAL A 23 -6.77 -4.66 14.71
C VAL A 23 -5.32 -4.70 14.27
N VAL A 24 -4.54 -5.56 14.93
CA VAL A 24 -3.15 -5.80 14.56
C VAL A 24 -3.15 -6.43 13.17
N MET A 25 -2.74 -5.63 12.19
CA MET A 25 -2.62 -6.08 10.80
C MET A 25 -1.27 -6.76 10.63
N VAL A 26 -1.28 -7.99 10.10
CA VAL A 26 -0.04 -8.64 9.70
C VAL A 26 0.45 -7.98 8.41
N GLU A 27 1.66 -7.43 8.45
CA GLU A 27 2.30 -6.71 7.36
C GLU A 27 3.66 -7.34 7.04
N TYR A 28 3.90 -7.60 5.76
CA TYR A 28 5.16 -8.09 5.23
C TYR A 28 5.75 -7.03 4.32
N LEU A 29 7.00 -6.65 4.58
CA LEU A 29 7.76 -5.65 3.85
C LEU A 29 8.99 -6.32 3.25
N PHE A 30 9.15 -6.25 1.93
CA PHE A 30 10.31 -6.82 1.26
C PHE A 30 10.59 -6.15 -0.07
N PHE A 31 11.84 -6.24 -0.52
CA PHE A 31 12.20 -5.87 -1.90
C PHE A 31 12.03 -7.06 -2.82
N TYR A 32 11.56 -6.80 -4.04
CA TYR A 32 11.31 -7.83 -5.04
C TYR A 32 11.85 -7.39 -6.40
N LYS A 33 12.48 -8.32 -7.11
CA LYS A 33 12.93 -8.15 -8.49
C LYS A 33 12.45 -9.34 -9.31
N PRO A 34 11.54 -9.15 -10.28
CA PRO A 34 11.15 -10.20 -11.22
C PRO A 34 12.37 -10.67 -12.04
N HIS A 35 12.42 -11.95 -12.41
CA HIS A 35 13.55 -12.51 -13.18
C HIS A 35 13.73 -11.84 -14.55
N ASN A 36 12.65 -11.37 -15.18
CA ASN A 36 12.64 -10.78 -16.52
C ASN A 36 12.50 -9.26 -16.50
N ASP A 37 12.75 -8.62 -15.36
CA ASP A 37 12.66 -7.17 -15.21
C ASP A 37 13.94 -6.60 -14.59
N PHE A 38 14.33 -5.41 -15.02
CA PHE A 38 15.44 -4.66 -14.45
C PHE A 38 15.01 -3.84 -13.23
N GLN A 39 13.71 -3.59 -13.08
CA GLN A 39 13.16 -2.79 -12.00
C GLN A 39 13.09 -3.56 -10.68
N ILE A 40 13.45 -2.88 -9.59
CA ILE A 40 13.28 -3.34 -8.22
C ILE A 40 12.07 -2.65 -7.62
N TYR A 41 11.28 -3.41 -6.86
CA TYR A 41 10.06 -2.95 -6.22
C TYR A 41 10.17 -3.10 -4.70
N HIS A 42 9.67 -2.11 -3.99
CA HIS A 42 9.35 -2.23 -2.57
C HIS A 42 7.92 -2.76 -2.46
N ILE A 43 7.76 -3.90 -1.81
CA ILE A 43 6.49 -4.59 -1.66
C ILE A 43 6.01 -4.44 -0.22
N THR A 44 4.80 -3.93 -0.08
CA THR A 44 4.04 -3.95 1.16
C THR A 44 2.85 -4.88 1.00
N CYS A 45 2.83 -5.97 1.75
CA CYS A 45 1.77 -6.97 1.72
C CYS A 45 1.05 -7.00 3.06
N LYS A 46 -0.24 -6.65 3.08
CA LYS A 46 -1.06 -6.56 4.30
C LYS A 46 -2.15 -7.60 4.28
N GLU A 47 -2.17 -8.49 5.27
CA GLU A 47 -3.29 -9.40 5.48
C GLU A 47 -4.55 -8.60 5.80
N ILE A 48 -5.67 -8.93 5.16
CA ILE A 48 -6.98 -8.32 5.40
C ILE A 48 -7.76 -9.25 6.34
N PRO A 49 -8.04 -8.83 7.58
CA PRO A 49 -8.85 -9.60 8.53
C PRO A 49 -10.25 -9.85 7.99
N PHE A 50 -10.83 -10.98 8.36
CA PHE A 50 -12.14 -11.40 7.87
C PHE A 50 -13.25 -10.38 8.15
N GLU A 51 -13.23 -9.78 9.33
CA GLU A 51 -14.19 -8.75 9.74
C GLU A 51 -14.12 -7.52 8.82
N MET A 52 -12.93 -7.22 8.31
CA MET A 52 -12.73 -6.14 7.36
C MET A 52 -13.23 -6.52 5.97
N ILE A 53 -13.06 -7.79 5.54
CA ILE A 53 -13.60 -8.29 4.27
C ILE A 53 -15.13 -8.11 4.23
N SER A 54 -15.85 -8.47 5.29
CA SER A 54 -17.30 -8.28 5.37
C SER A 54 -17.71 -6.80 5.23
N ARG A 55 -16.91 -5.87 5.80
CA ARG A 55 -17.13 -4.43 5.65
C ARG A 55 -16.82 -3.94 4.24
N LEU A 56 -15.76 -4.44 3.59
CA LEU A 56 -15.41 -4.12 2.21
C LEU A 56 -16.52 -4.55 1.24
N LEU A 57 -17.11 -5.72 1.43
CA LEU A 57 -18.22 -6.23 0.62
C LEU A 57 -19.52 -5.44 0.82
N THR A 58 -19.73 -4.89 2.03
CA THR A 58 -20.96 -4.16 2.37
C THR A 58 -20.88 -2.67 2.03
N ASN A 59 -19.69 -2.05 2.14
CA ASN A 59 -19.46 -0.63 1.89
C ASN A 59 -18.43 -0.42 0.76
N ASN A 60 -18.94 -0.25 -0.47
CA ASN A 60 -18.12 0.04 -1.67
C ASN A 60 -17.17 1.24 -1.52
N ASN A 61 -17.46 2.18 -0.60
CA ASN A 61 -16.66 3.39 -0.41
C ASN A 61 -15.29 3.17 0.26
N TYR A 62 -15.09 2.06 0.99
CA TYR A 62 -13.84 1.85 1.73
C TYR A 62 -12.65 1.50 0.81
N LEU A 63 -12.93 0.84 -0.31
CA LEU A 63 -11.93 0.54 -1.35
C LEU A 63 -11.50 1.82 -2.09
N ILE A 64 -12.40 2.78 -2.24
CA ILE A 64 -12.18 4.03 -2.99
C ILE A 64 -11.36 5.02 -2.16
N HIS A 65 -11.59 5.11 -0.86
CA HIS A 65 -10.98 6.14 0.00
C HIS A 65 -9.50 5.92 0.35
N ASN A 66 -8.94 4.74 0.06
CA ASN A 66 -7.56 4.36 0.40
C ASN A 66 -6.65 4.15 -0.82
N ASN A 67 -7.11 4.50 -2.03
CA ASN A 67 -6.42 4.22 -3.29
C ASN A 67 -5.92 5.51 -3.98
N VAL A 68 -5.24 6.39 -3.24
CA VAL A 68 -4.43 7.43 -3.90
C VAL A 68 -3.20 6.72 -4.48
N GLN A 69 -3.34 6.22 -5.70
CA GLN A 69 -2.27 5.55 -6.43
C GLN A 69 -1.35 6.62 -7.01
N SER A 70 -0.14 6.72 -6.48
CA SER A 70 0.91 7.52 -7.09
C SER A 70 1.32 6.90 -8.43
N ASN A 71 1.82 7.72 -9.36
CA ASN A 71 2.23 7.25 -10.71
C ASN A 71 3.32 6.17 -10.69
N ASN A 72 4.04 6.02 -9.57
CA ASN A 72 5.10 5.05 -9.34
C ASN A 72 4.66 3.84 -8.49
N SER A 73 3.35 3.67 -8.24
CA SER A 73 2.81 2.54 -7.46
C SER A 73 1.80 1.67 -8.23
N HIS A 74 1.73 0.40 -7.84
CA HIS A 74 0.73 -0.57 -8.28
C HIS A 74 0.08 -1.23 -7.08
N LEU A 75 -1.23 -1.42 -7.14
CA LEU A 75 -2.01 -2.00 -6.05
C LEU A 75 -2.90 -3.10 -6.60
N PHE A 76 -2.84 -4.26 -5.97
CA PHE A 76 -3.73 -5.37 -6.28
C PHE A 76 -4.05 -6.19 -5.03
N TYR A 77 -5.03 -7.08 -5.16
CA TYR A 77 -5.40 -8.02 -4.11
C TYR A 77 -4.99 -9.44 -4.49
N TYR A 78 -4.52 -10.18 -3.50
CA TYR A 78 -4.09 -11.56 -3.66
C TYR A 78 -4.79 -12.45 -2.65
N GLN A 79 -5.36 -13.56 -3.10
CA GLN A 79 -5.87 -14.59 -2.21
C GLN A 79 -4.89 -15.76 -2.20
N HIS A 80 -4.36 -16.09 -1.03
CA HIS A 80 -3.45 -17.21 -0.89
C HIS A 80 -4.20 -18.53 -1.13
N PRO A 81 -3.69 -19.43 -1.98
CA PRO A 81 -4.44 -20.60 -2.44
C PRO A 81 -4.68 -21.64 -1.34
N GLY A 82 -3.80 -21.71 -0.32
CA GLY A 82 -3.86 -22.70 0.76
C GLY A 82 -4.87 -22.33 1.86
N ASP A 83 -4.58 -21.26 2.61
CA ASP A 83 -5.37 -20.81 3.77
C ASP A 83 -6.48 -19.81 3.42
N LYS A 84 -6.63 -19.44 2.14
CA LYS A 84 -7.64 -18.50 1.62
C LYS A 84 -7.57 -17.09 2.20
N LYS A 85 -6.50 -16.75 2.92
CA LYS A 85 -6.25 -15.39 3.40
C LYS A 85 -6.14 -14.43 2.23
N ILE A 86 -6.67 -13.22 2.42
CA ILE A 86 -6.65 -12.16 1.42
C ILE A 86 -5.63 -11.12 1.84
N TYR A 87 -4.83 -10.68 0.89
CA TYR A 87 -3.79 -9.70 1.08
C TYR A 87 -4.03 -8.50 0.16
N LYS A 88 -3.84 -7.29 0.71
CA LYS A 88 -3.65 -6.06 -0.06
C LYS A 88 -2.16 -5.93 -0.35
N VAL A 89 -1.80 -5.92 -1.62
CA VAL A 89 -0.41 -5.79 -2.07
C VAL A 89 -0.21 -4.43 -2.70
N ILE A 90 0.75 -3.67 -2.19
CA ILE A 90 1.19 -2.38 -2.71
C ILE A 90 2.62 -2.55 -3.17
N CYS A 91 2.88 -2.15 -4.42
CA CYS A 91 4.19 -2.23 -5.05
C CYS A 91 4.63 -0.83 -5.42
N GLU A 92 5.82 -0.43 -5.00
CA GLU A 92 6.39 0.88 -5.31
C GLU A 92 7.70 0.69 -6.06
N ILE A 93 7.87 1.42 -7.16
CA ILE A 93 9.15 1.43 -7.88
C ILE A 93 10.24 2.03 -6.99
N VAL A 94 11.33 1.30 -6.82
CA VAL A 94 12.53 1.79 -6.16
C VAL A 94 13.40 2.51 -7.20
N SER A 95 13.64 3.80 -7.00
CA SER A 95 14.53 4.55 -7.89
C SER A 95 15.99 4.15 -7.70
N TYR A 96 16.78 4.23 -8.77
CA TYR A 96 18.22 3.99 -8.70
C TYR A 96 18.91 4.94 -7.72
N ASP A 97 18.49 6.20 -7.66
CA ASP A 97 19.03 7.19 -6.71
C ASP A 97 18.76 6.80 -5.26
N TYR A 98 17.60 6.20 -4.97
CA TYR A 98 17.32 5.68 -3.64
C TYR A 98 18.31 4.57 -3.26
N ILE A 99 18.58 3.64 -4.17
CA ILE A 99 19.54 2.54 -3.95
C ILE A 99 20.95 3.10 -3.73
N VAL A 100 21.41 4.01 -4.60
CA VAL A 100 22.75 4.63 -4.48
C VAL A 100 22.88 5.37 -3.16
N ARG A 101 21.86 6.13 -2.76
CA ARG A 101 21.86 6.84 -1.47
C ARG A 101 21.90 5.87 -0.29
N MET A 102 21.10 4.79 -0.32
CA MET A 102 21.11 3.77 0.72
C MET A 102 22.47 3.06 0.83
N LEU A 103 23.07 2.67 -0.30
CA LEU A 103 24.39 2.04 -0.32
C LEU A 103 25.48 2.97 0.23
N ASN A 104 25.44 4.25 -0.13
CA ASN A 104 26.40 5.23 0.41
C ASN A 104 26.22 5.46 1.90
N LYS A 105 24.97 5.56 2.37
CA LYS A 105 24.67 5.69 3.79
C LYS A 105 25.15 4.48 4.59
N ILE A 106 24.90 3.26 4.11
CA ILE A 106 25.28 2.02 4.80
C ILE A 106 26.80 1.84 4.86
N ASN A 107 27.51 2.10 3.75
CA ASN A 107 28.94 1.78 3.66
C ASN A 107 29.87 2.91 4.08
N TYR A 108 29.41 4.16 3.98
CA TYR A 108 30.27 5.34 4.14
C TYR A 108 29.68 6.42 5.06
N GLU A 109 28.51 6.18 5.67
CA GLU A 109 27.78 7.15 6.52
C GLU A 109 27.48 8.49 5.84
N ASN A 110 27.60 8.55 4.51
CA ASN A 110 27.40 9.75 3.73
C ASN A 110 25.94 9.90 3.30
N GLU A 111 25.29 10.97 3.73
CA GLU A 111 23.96 11.35 3.27
C GLU A 111 24.07 12.18 1.99
N LEU A 112 23.96 11.53 0.83
CA LEU A 112 23.88 12.22 -0.45
C LEU A 112 22.50 12.87 -0.64
N ASN A 113 22.47 14.19 -0.80
CA ASN A 113 21.29 14.92 -1.28
C ASN A 113 21.21 14.81 -2.81
N LEU A 114 20.76 13.66 -3.29
CA LEU A 114 20.37 13.48 -4.69
C LEU A 114 18.96 14.08 -4.87
N ASN A 115 18.91 15.33 -5.33
CA ASN A 115 17.67 16.00 -5.71
C ASN A 115 17.35 15.69 -7.18
N GLU A 116 17.02 14.44 -7.48
CA GLU A 116 16.47 14.07 -8.78
C GLU A 116 15.23 13.21 -8.54
N GLN A 117 14.07 13.84 -8.67
CA GLN A 117 12.81 13.10 -8.82
C GLN A 117 12.85 12.46 -10.22
N GLN A 118 13.50 11.30 -10.35
CA GLN A 118 13.19 10.42 -11.47
C GLN A 118 11.70 10.07 -11.36
N GLN A 119 10.88 10.73 -12.18
CA GLN A 119 9.52 10.27 -12.41
C GLN A 119 9.62 8.98 -13.21
N VAL A 120 9.75 7.86 -12.50
CA VAL A 120 9.62 6.55 -13.12
C VAL A 120 8.14 6.28 -13.31
N GLU A 121 7.70 6.34 -14.56
CA GLU A 121 6.35 6.00 -14.93
C GLU A 121 6.15 4.49 -14.80
N PHE A 122 5.23 4.08 -13.93
CA PHE A 122 4.88 2.68 -13.78
C PHE A 122 3.93 2.26 -14.91
N SER A 123 4.52 1.91 -16.06
CA SER A 123 3.78 1.51 -17.25
C SER A 123 2.88 0.30 -16.97
N GLN A 124 1.79 0.16 -17.75
CA GLN A 124 0.86 -0.95 -17.57
C GLN A 124 1.54 -2.30 -17.79
N GLU A 125 2.45 -2.41 -18.75
CA GLU A 125 3.22 -3.63 -19.02
C GLU A 125 4.06 -4.05 -17.81
N LEU A 126 4.73 -3.10 -17.15
CA LEU A 126 5.49 -3.37 -15.92
C LEU A 126 4.56 -3.83 -14.79
N LYS A 127 3.36 -3.24 -14.67
CA LYS A 127 2.38 -3.63 -13.65
C LYS A 127 1.90 -5.07 -13.85
N ASP A 128 1.54 -5.41 -15.09
CA ASP A 128 1.04 -6.73 -15.43
C ASP A 128 2.12 -7.80 -15.25
N ASN A 129 3.35 -7.50 -15.70
CA ASN A 129 4.52 -8.36 -15.53
C ASN A 129 4.84 -8.59 -14.05
N LEU A 130 4.90 -7.51 -13.26
CA LEU A 130 5.12 -7.57 -11.81
C LEU A 130 4.05 -8.42 -11.13
N GLU A 131 2.78 -8.13 -11.37
CA GLU A 131 1.67 -8.81 -10.71
C GLU A 131 1.68 -10.31 -11.01
N LEU A 132 1.92 -10.70 -12.26
CA LEU A 132 1.99 -12.10 -12.66
C LEU A 132 3.09 -12.86 -11.92
N HIS A 133 4.32 -12.33 -11.91
CA HIS A 133 5.43 -13.00 -11.25
C HIS A 133 5.31 -12.97 -9.73
N LEU A 134 4.91 -11.82 -9.17
CA LEU A 134 4.78 -11.68 -7.73
C LEU A 134 3.70 -12.61 -7.18
N LYS A 135 2.54 -12.78 -7.84
CA LYS A 135 1.52 -13.74 -7.40
C LYS A 135 2.02 -15.18 -7.32
N HIS A 136 2.91 -15.57 -8.22
CA HIS A 136 3.53 -16.90 -8.20
C HIS A 136 4.49 -17.04 -7.02
N ASP A 137 5.33 -16.03 -6.79
CA ASP A 137 6.42 -16.10 -5.80
C ASP A 137 5.97 -15.73 -4.38
N LEU A 138 4.85 -15.01 -4.23
CA LEU A 138 4.36 -14.50 -2.95
C LEU A 138 4.10 -15.62 -1.93
N ILE A 139 3.76 -16.83 -2.39
CA ILE A 139 3.61 -18.01 -1.53
C ILE A 139 4.90 -18.29 -0.75
N ASN A 140 6.06 -18.18 -1.41
CA ASN A 140 7.36 -18.44 -0.79
C ASN A 140 7.73 -17.35 0.21
N TYR A 141 7.41 -16.08 -0.09
CA TYR A 141 7.62 -14.99 0.86
C TYR A 141 6.74 -15.16 2.11
N LEU A 142 5.43 -15.41 1.94
CA LEU A 142 4.50 -15.55 3.05
C LEU A 142 4.82 -16.78 3.93
N THR A 143 5.35 -17.87 3.36
CA THR A 143 5.78 -19.03 4.14
C THR A 143 7.11 -18.79 4.87
N SER A 144 8.04 -18.05 4.28
CA SER A 144 9.35 -17.74 4.88
C SER A 144 9.26 -16.77 6.07
N PHE A 145 8.22 -15.93 6.13
CA PHE A 145 8.00 -14.99 7.24
C PHE A 145 7.17 -15.56 8.40
N ASN A 146 6.62 -16.78 8.26
CA ASN A 146 5.83 -17.46 9.30
C ASN A 146 6.70 -18.34 10.23
N ILE A 147 8.00 -18.04 10.39
CA ILE A 147 8.95 -18.77 11.25
C ILE A 147 9.07 -18.11 12.62
#